data_AF-A0A7S3I879-F1
#
_entry.id   AF-A0A7S3I879-F1
#
_cell.length_a   1.000
_cell.length_b   1.000
_cell.length_c   1.000
_cell.angle_alpha   90.00
_cell.angle_beta   90.00
_cell.angle_gamma   90.00
#
_symmetry.space_group_name_H-M   'P 1'
#
loop_
_entity.id
_entity.type
_entity.pdbx_description
1 polymer ?
#
loop_
_entity_poly.entity_id
_entity_poly.type
_entity_poly.pdbx_seq_one_letter_code
_entity_poly.pdbx_strand_id
1 'polypeptide(L)'
;FKENKCLDVVNQFNDWLCYRVPPGPEFIPFYTIINFNKGTMLLYLFALICYFQNFSLGAWVYLGLHDNYGLVWLIKDLTFSDAGFCRKATFVSAILVPQLVLTPYYFIGYWMISGGEVQRNQSASQLQ
;
A
#
# COMPACT_ATOMS: atom_id res chain seq x y z
N PHE A 1 -14.76 -17.83 28.06
CA PHE A 1 -13.59 -17.08 27.55
C PHE A 1 -13.16 -16.10 28.62
N LYS A 2 -11.89 -16.10 29.03
CA LYS A 2 -11.38 -15.25 30.11
C LYS A 2 -11.16 -13.84 29.55
N GLU A 3 -11.80 -12.83 30.13
CA GLU A 3 -11.69 -11.42 29.73
C GLU A 3 -10.27 -10.92 30.05
N ASN A 4 -9.50 -10.62 29.01
CA ASN A 4 -8.12 -10.19 29.14
C ASN A 4 -8.09 -8.67 29.01
N LYS A 5 -8.13 -7.95 30.14
CA LYS A 5 -8.13 -6.48 30.19
C LYS A 5 -7.06 -5.82 29.29
N CYS A 6 -5.91 -6.45 29.13
CA CYS A 6 -4.85 -5.97 28.24
C CYS A 6 -5.28 -5.96 26.76
N LEU A 7 -5.96 -7.02 26.30
CA LEU A 7 -6.48 -7.10 24.93
C LEU A 7 -7.57 -6.05 24.70
N ASP A 8 -8.41 -5.79 25.71
CA ASP A 8 -9.46 -4.78 25.59
C ASP A 8 -8.89 -3.37 25.45
N VAL A 9 -7.82 -3.04 26.20
CA VAL A 9 -7.10 -1.76 26.07
C VAL A 9 -6.48 -1.62 24.69
N VAL A 10 -5.83 -2.66 24.17
CA VAL A 10 -5.24 -2.66 22.82
C VAL A 10 -6.32 -2.49 21.75
N ASN A 11 -7.45 -3.18 21.89
CA ASN A 11 -8.57 -3.08 20.96
C ASN A 11 -9.19 -1.67 20.97
N GLN A 12 -9.40 -1.08 22.15
CA GLN A 12 -9.91 0.29 22.28
C GLN A 12 -8.95 1.31 21.67
N PHE A 13 -7.64 1.15 21.90
CA PHE A 13 -6.64 2.00 21.28
C PHE A 13 -6.61 1.87 19.76
N ASN A 14 -6.65 0.64 19.24
CA ASN A 14 -6.71 0.38 17.81
C ASN A 14 -7.96 0.97 17.17
N ASP A 15 -9.13 0.81 17.81
CA ASP A 15 -10.38 1.40 17.35
C ASP A 15 -10.36 2.92 17.36
N TRP A 16 -9.73 3.52 18.38
CA TRP A 16 -9.55 4.97 18.44
C TRP A 16 -8.64 5.45 17.31
N LEU A 17 -7.49 4.82 17.12
CA LEU A 17 -6.52 5.19 16.09
C LEU A 17 -7.10 5.00 14.68
N CYS A 18 -7.76 3.87 14.43
CA CYS A 18 -8.33 3.55 13.14
C CYS A 18 -9.57 4.39 12.84
N TYR A 19 -10.51 4.63 13.76
CA TYR A 19 -11.79 5.21 13.35
C TYR A 19 -12.05 6.62 13.89
N ARG A 20 -11.39 7.03 14.98
CA ARG A 20 -11.84 8.15 15.83
C ARG A 20 -10.80 9.21 16.13
N VAL A 21 -9.71 9.31 15.36
CA VAL A 21 -8.73 10.37 15.58
C VAL A 21 -9.36 11.71 15.22
N PRO A 22 -9.39 12.70 16.13
CA PRO A 22 -9.94 14.02 15.86
C PRO A 22 -9.08 14.82 14.85
N PRO A 23 -9.62 15.84 14.16
CA PRO A 23 -10.99 16.36 14.24
C PRO A 23 -11.95 15.77 13.18
N GLY A 24 -13.25 15.94 13.44
CA GLY A 24 -14.32 15.80 12.44
C GLY A 24 -15.18 14.53 12.56
N PRO A 25 -16.27 14.44 11.78
CA PRO A 25 -17.17 13.29 11.77
C PRO A 25 -16.58 12.07 11.04
N GLU A 26 -17.10 10.88 11.32
CA GLU A 26 -16.75 9.63 10.64
C GLU A 26 -17.55 9.50 9.32
N PHE A 27 -16.95 9.82 8.17
CA PHE A 27 -17.68 9.79 6.89
C PHE A 27 -17.01 9.00 5.76
N ILE A 28 -15.68 8.79 5.81
CA ILE A 28 -14.95 8.09 4.75
C ILE A 28 -14.72 6.64 5.17
N PRO A 29 -15.15 5.64 4.37
CA PRO A 29 -14.79 4.27 4.62
C PRO A 29 -13.33 4.00 4.20
N PHE A 30 -12.62 3.23 5.01
CA PHE A 30 -11.20 2.91 4.85
C PHE A 30 -10.82 2.33 3.49
N TYR A 31 -11.68 1.47 2.93
CA TYR A 31 -11.39 0.81 1.67
C TYR A 31 -11.08 1.81 0.56
N THR A 32 -11.68 3.01 0.58
CA THR A 32 -11.48 4.05 -0.44
C THR A 32 -10.01 4.43 -0.57
N ILE A 33 -9.36 4.77 0.56
CA ILE A 33 -7.97 5.25 0.57
C ILE A 33 -6.99 4.10 0.31
N ILE A 34 -7.32 2.91 0.82
CA ILE A 34 -6.50 1.71 0.60
C ILE A 34 -6.52 1.32 -0.88
N ASN A 35 -7.70 1.20 -1.49
CA ASN A 35 -7.87 0.86 -2.89
C ASN A 35 -7.22 1.90 -3.81
N PHE A 36 -7.33 3.19 -3.45
CA PHE A 36 -6.64 4.25 -4.18
C PHE A 36 -5.12 4.05 -4.15
N ASN A 37 -4.54 3.74 -2.99
CA ASN A 37 -3.12 3.40 -2.87
C ASN A 37 -2.73 2.15 -3.68
N LYS A 38 -3.58 1.11 -3.70
CA LYS A 38 -3.32 -0.11 -4.48
C LYS A 38 -3.35 0.13 -5.98
N GLY A 39 -4.29 0.95 -6.47
CA GLY A 39 -4.38 1.33 -7.88
C GLY A 39 -3.27 2.28 -8.33
N THR A 40 -2.87 3.20 -7.45
CA THR A 40 -1.82 4.20 -7.76
C THR A 40 -0.44 3.59 -7.86
N MET A 41 -0.17 2.48 -7.15
CA MET A 41 1.15 1.84 -7.13
C MET A 41 1.63 1.42 -8.52
N LEU A 42 0.74 0.86 -9.35
CA LEU A 42 1.03 0.49 -10.75
C LEU A 42 1.49 1.68 -11.57
N LEU A 43 0.73 2.77 -11.52
CA LEU A 43 1.05 3.99 -12.25
C LEU A 43 2.38 4.59 -11.75
N TYR A 44 2.60 4.55 -10.44
CA TYR A 44 3.80 5.08 -9.81
C TYR A 44 5.07 4.30 -10.21
N LEU A 45 5.06 2.96 -10.08
CA LEU A 45 6.21 2.13 -10.45
C LEU A 45 6.50 2.20 -11.95
N PHE A 46 5.47 2.18 -12.79
CA PHE A 46 5.64 2.33 -14.22
C PHE A 46 6.25 3.70 -14.58
N ALA A 47 5.75 4.78 -13.96
CA ALA A 47 6.33 6.11 -14.14
C ALA A 47 7.80 6.18 -13.70
N LEU A 48 8.18 5.51 -12.61
CA LEU A 48 9.58 5.42 -12.17
C LEU A 48 10.47 4.68 -13.17
N ILE A 49 9.98 3.57 -13.74
CA ILE A 49 10.70 2.82 -14.78
C ILE A 49 10.98 3.73 -15.98
N CYS A 50 9.98 4.48 -16.43
CA CYS A 50 10.13 5.45 -17.51
C CYS A 50 11.06 6.62 -17.12
N TYR A 51 10.96 7.14 -15.90
CA TYR A 51 11.76 8.29 -15.46
C TYR A 51 13.25 7.93 -15.34
N PHE A 52 13.59 6.79 -14.73
CA PHE A 52 14.96 6.33 -14.57
C PHE A 52 15.50 5.54 -15.78
N GLN A 53 14.67 5.35 -16.82
CA GLN A 53 14.99 4.53 -18.00
C GLN A 53 15.55 3.16 -17.58
N ASN A 54 14.89 2.52 -16.60
CA ASN A 54 15.32 1.25 -16.03
C ASN A 54 14.35 0.14 -16.42
N PHE A 55 14.50 -0.35 -17.66
CA PHE A 55 13.72 -1.46 -18.21
C PHE A 55 14.34 -2.83 -17.95
N SER A 56 15.12 -2.97 -16.88
CA SER A 56 15.71 -4.26 -16.50
C SER A 56 14.64 -5.30 -16.16
N LEU A 57 14.99 -6.58 -16.27
CA LEU A 57 14.10 -7.67 -15.88
C LEU A 57 13.63 -7.52 -14.43
N GLY A 58 14.51 -7.09 -13.53
CA GLY A 58 14.17 -6.88 -12.11
C GLY A 58 13.08 -5.82 -11.91
N ALA A 59 13.12 -4.73 -12.66
CA ALA A 59 12.12 -3.67 -12.59
C ALA A 59 10.75 -4.16 -13.09
N TRP A 60 10.72 -4.89 -14.22
CA TRP A 60 9.49 -5.48 -14.76
C TRP A 60 8.89 -6.56 -13.86
N VAL A 61 9.74 -7.40 -13.24
CA VAL A 61 9.28 -8.40 -12.27
C VAL A 61 8.70 -7.71 -11.04
N TYR A 62 9.35 -6.65 -10.54
CA TYR A 62 8.86 -5.90 -9.39
C TYR A 62 7.51 -5.21 -9.65
N LEU A 63 7.38 -4.57 -10.82
CA LEU A 63 6.14 -4.00 -11.35
C LEU A 63 5.05 -5.09 -11.37
N GLY A 64 5.28 -6.18 -12.10
CA GLY A 64 4.33 -7.28 -12.21
C GLY A 64 3.89 -7.87 -10.86
N LEU A 65 4.81 -8.02 -9.90
CA LEU A 65 4.47 -8.53 -8.56
C LEU A 65 3.56 -7.56 -7.78
N HIS A 66 3.89 -6.27 -7.75
CA HIS A 66 3.10 -5.27 -7.03
C HIS A 66 1.74 -5.03 -7.69
N ASP A 67 1.70 -5.02 -9.02
CA ASP A 67 0.51 -4.61 -9.75
C ASP A 67 -0.53 -5.72 -9.84
N ASN A 68 -0.10 -6.96 -10.08
CA ASN A 68 -1.02 -8.09 -10.02
C ASN A 68 -1.60 -8.23 -8.60
N TYR A 69 -0.78 -8.03 -7.57
CA TYR A 69 -1.28 -8.00 -6.20
C TYR A 69 -2.27 -6.86 -5.97
N GLY A 70 -1.99 -5.65 -6.46
CA GLY A 70 -2.91 -4.51 -6.40
C GLY A 70 -4.23 -4.76 -7.13
N LEU A 71 -4.19 -5.35 -8.32
CA LEU A 71 -5.39 -5.73 -9.09
C LEU A 71 -6.22 -6.79 -8.37
N VAL A 72 -5.57 -7.85 -7.87
CA VAL A 72 -6.25 -8.88 -7.08
C VAL A 72 -6.87 -8.28 -5.82
N TRP A 73 -6.20 -7.32 -5.18
CA TRP A 73 -6.76 -6.59 -4.03
C TRP A 73 -8.05 -5.85 -4.39
N LEU A 74 -8.06 -5.12 -5.52
CA LEU A 74 -9.24 -4.40 -5.99
C LEU A 74 -10.40 -5.36 -6.31
N ILE A 75 -10.12 -6.47 -6.98
CA ILE A 75 -11.11 -7.52 -7.25
C ILE A 75 -11.65 -8.07 -5.92
N LYS A 76 -10.76 -8.40 -4.99
CA LYS A 76 -11.12 -8.90 -3.67
C LYS A 76 -12.02 -7.93 -2.93
N ASP A 77 -11.79 -6.62 -3.01
CA ASP A 77 -12.64 -5.64 -2.33
C ASP A 77 -14.03 -5.54 -2.96
N LEU A 78 -14.12 -5.69 -4.29
CA LEU A 78 -15.39 -5.71 -5.02
C LEU A 78 -16.21 -6.98 -4.76
N THR A 79 -15.58 -8.14 -4.61
CA THR A 79 -16.27 -9.43 -4.43
C THR A 79 -16.45 -9.83 -2.97
N PHE A 80 -15.49 -9.47 -2.12
CA PHE A 80 -15.41 -9.85 -0.70
C PHE A 80 -14.92 -8.65 0.14
N SER A 81 -15.78 -7.63 0.27
CA SER A 81 -15.49 -6.42 1.04
C SER A 81 -15.25 -6.75 2.52
N ASP A 82 -14.16 -6.25 3.11
CA ASP A 82 -13.89 -6.45 4.54
C ASP A 82 -14.76 -5.52 5.39
N ALA A 83 -15.52 -6.08 6.34
CA ALA A 83 -16.37 -5.31 7.24
C ALA A 83 -15.61 -4.21 8.01
N GLY A 84 -14.35 -4.45 8.36
CA GLY A 84 -13.48 -3.45 8.99
C GLY A 84 -13.20 -2.25 8.08
N PHE A 85 -12.95 -2.50 6.79
CA PHE A 85 -12.65 -1.41 5.83
C PHE A 85 -13.91 -0.67 5.35
N CYS A 86 -15.09 -1.28 5.48
CA CYS A 86 -16.37 -0.62 5.24
C CYS A 86 -16.76 0.36 6.36
N ARG A 87 -16.18 0.23 7.56
CA ARG A 87 -16.47 1.14 8.67
C ARG A 87 -15.94 2.54 8.34
N LYS A 88 -16.81 3.53 8.58
CA LYS A 88 -16.48 4.94 8.40
C LYS A 88 -15.46 5.36 9.45
N ALA A 89 -14.48 6.13 9.02
CA ALA A 89 -13.47 6.74 9.86
C ALA A 89 -13.51 8.25 9.70
N THR A 90 -12.95 8.95 10.69
CA THR A 90 -12.66 10.38 10.54
C THR A 90 -11.67 10.59 9.39
N PHE A 91 -11.70 11.78 8.79
CA PHE A 91 -10.80 12.12 7.69
C PHE A 91 -9.32 11.93 8.08
N VAL A 92 -8.96 12.32 9.30
CA VAL A 92 -7.59 12.13 9.81
C VAL A 92 -7.23 10.67 9.90
N SER A 93 -8.05 9.83 10.54
CA SER A 93 -7.73 8.41 10.66
C SER A 93 -7.68 7.71 9.29
N ALA A 94 -8.62 8.05 8.40
CA ALA A 94 -8.70 7.47 7.06
C ALA A 94 -7.45 7.75 6.21
N ILE A 95 -6.75 8.86 6.45
CA ILE A 95 -5.50 9.18 5.76
C ILE A 95 -4.28 8.71 6.56
N LEU A 96 -4.21 9.08 7.84
CA LEU A 96 -3.05 8.84 8.70
C LEU A 96 -2.69 7.35 8.74
N VAL A 97 -3.67 6.49 9.06
CA VAL A 97 -3.40 5.08 9.32
C VAL A 97 -3.00 4.33 8.05
N PRO A 98 -3.77 4.40 6.93
CA PRO A 98 -3.38 3.73 5.71
C PRO A 98 -2.07 4.28 5.14
N GLN A 99 -1.86 5.60 5.18
CA GLN A 99 -0.67 6.21 4.61
C GLN A 99 0.58 5.89 5.43
N LEU A 100 0.48 5.84 6.76
CA LEU A 100 1.60 5.42 7.61
C LEU A 100 2.08 4.00 7.27
N VAL A 101 1.14 3.09 6.97
CA VAL A 101 1.47 1.70 6.64
C VAL A 101 1.87 1.53 5.17
N LEU A 102 1.25 2.26 4.25
CA LEU A 102 1.41 2.05 2.81
C LEU A 102 2.52 2.90 2.17
N THR A 103 2.82 4.09 2.69
CA THR A 103 3.89 4.96 2.14
C THR A 103 5.26 4.29 2.07
N PRO A 104 5.69 3.49 3.07
CA PRO A 104 6.99 2.82 3.01
C PRO A 104 7.18 1.96 1.75
N TYR A 105 6.11 1.39 1.20
CA TYR A 105 6.17 0.58 -0.03
C TYR A 105 6.53 1.40 -1.26
N TYR A 106 6.05 2.64 -1.35
CA TYR A 106 6.44 3.58 -2.41
C TYR A 106 7.93 3.92 -2.34
N PHE A 107 8.44 4.12 -1.12
CA PHE A 107 9.86 4.41 -0.91
C PHE A 107 10.76 3.23 -1.31
N ILE A 108 10.34 2.01 -0.99
CA ILE A 108 11.06 0.79 -1.40
C ILE A 108 11.06 0.65 -2.93
N GLY A 109 9.91 0.87 -3.57
CA GLY A 109 9.80 0.84 -5.03
C GLY A 109 10.67 1.89 -5.72
N TYR A 110 10.69 3.11 -5.18
CA TYR A 110 11.61 4.15 -5.62
C TYR A 110 13.07 3.69 -5.54
N TRP A 111 13.50 3.21 -4.38
CA TRP A 111 14.88 2.75 -4.16
C TRP A 111 15.28 1.62 -5.12
N MET A 112 14.38 0.66 -5.33
CA MET A 112 14.64 -0.48 -6.20
C MET A 112 14.77 -0.07 -7.67
N ILE A 113 13.95 0.88 -8.13
CA ILE A 113 14.00 1.33 -9.53
C ILE A 113 15.13 2.35 -9.74
N SER A 114 15.44 3.18 -8.75
CA SER A 114 16.48 4.22 -8.83
C SER A 114 17.91 3.68 -8.69
N GLY A 115 18.12 2.52 -8.04
CA GLY A 115 19.45 1.91 -7.79
C GLY A 115 20.19 1.37 -9.03
N GLY A 116 19.93 1.96 -10.21
CA GLY A 116 20.09 1.40 -11.54
C GLY A 116 21.51 1.32 -12.14
N GLU A 117 22.52 0.89 -11.38
CA GLU A 117 23.80 0.47 -12.00
C GLU A 117 24.08 -1.03 -11.84
N VAL A 118 23.92 -1.60 -10.64
CA VAL A 118 24.27 -3.01 -10.39
C VAL A 118 23.34 -3.98 -11.12
N GLN A 119 22.02 -3.75 -11.08
CA GLN A 119 21.04 -4.58 -11.81
C GLN A 119 21.07 -4.35 -13.33
N ARG A 120 21.44 -3.14 -13.77
CA ARG A 120 21.57 -2.80 -15.20
C ARG A 120 22.74 -3.56 -15.82
N ASN A 121 23.90 -3.57 -15.15
CA ASN A 121 25.13 -4.19 -15.66
C ASN A 121 25.10 -5.73 -15.67
N GLN A 122 24.41 -6.38 -14.72
CA GLN A 122 24.28 -7.85 -14.72
C GLN A 122 23.58 -8.38 -15.98
N SER A 123 22.53 -7.68 -16.46
CA SER A 123 21.84 -8.06 -17.68
C SER A 123 22.69 -7.89 -18.94
N ALA A 124 23.51 -6.83 -19.00
CA ALA A 124 24.43 -6.60 -20.11
C ALA A 124 25.57 -7.64 -20.14
N SER A 125 26.10 -8.04 -18.97
CA SER A 125 27.15 -9.05 -18.87
C SER A 125 26.71 -10.48 -19.21
N GLN A 126 25.40 -10.76 -19.23
CA GLN A 126 24.85 -12.08 -19.61
C GLN A 126 24.70 -12.23 -21.14
N LEU A 127 24.90 -11.14 -21.90
CA LEU A 127 24.76 -11.10 -23.36
C LEU A 127 26.11 -11.05 -24.10
N GLN A 128 27.23 -11.14 -23.37
CA GLN A 128 28.60 -11.25 -23.88
C GLN A 128 29.12 -12.67 -23.66
#